data_AF-A0SQM0-F1
#
_entry.id   AF-A0SQM0-F1
#
_cell.length_a   1.000
_cell.length_b   1.000
_cell.length_c   1.000
_cell.angle_alpha   90.00
_cell.angle_beta   90.00
_cell.angle_gamma   90.00
#
_symmetry.space_group_name_H-M   'P 1'
#
loop_
_entity.id
_entity.type
_entity.pdbx_description
1 polymer ?
#
loop_
_entity_poly.entity_id
_entity_poly.type
_entity_poly.pdbx_seq_one_letter_code
_entity_poly.pdbx_strand_id
1 'polypeptide(L)'
;MEKSSSNFIQNGKRDHGGKLRQYNYKLEEAEYRYFTEERLFYRRRNPVEKIAQRIPKPQIEGTFTWSDELRCNYDGNTQFLPVEALEGCLPLEKLNQHLKPGFRLEVVVRPSLDPSITTKSPEIRWFGEVTAVCGFYVAIKFVGELNRRPCWFHMLSEDIFDIGSGLKQDPAMKWLQYRPLSLLKPMQCPKFWRRGSTPAPPVPRPTEEILDEFQAELHENRISEPKIFDQLRHLAHRPSRFRLNQRVELLNYLEPTEIRVARILRILGRRLMVMVTAQDYPEDLPSVEAKDRQVQHENVEFWVDESSFFLFPVGFAMINGLRTKATEGYLEHSRRIAEGSGSYHKDDVTFEQLFAGKPDISAEKLNLLKVGQKFELLDPLSDLRQSFCVATIRKICKTPGFLIISPDETESDDESFPIHIDNHFMHPVGYAEKFGIKLDRLAGTEPGKFKWEGYLKEKQAEKIPDEMLRPLPSKERRHMFEFGRVLEAVGQNETYWISPASVEEVHGRTVLIEFQGWDSEFSELYDMDSHDLLPAGWCEFFNFKLRHPVLPVNDPNAENGEYD
;
A
#
# COMPACT_ATOMS: atom_id res chain seq x y z
N MET A 1 -20.59 47.67 -31.36
CA MET A 1 -21.33 48.94 -31.17
C MET A 1 -22.29 48.74 -29.99
N GLU A 2 -22.56 49.78 -29.23
CA GLU A 2 -23.13 49.75 -27.87
C GLU A 2 -24.68 49.69 -27.80
N LYS A 3 -25.20 49.71 -26.55
CA LYS A 3 -26.60 49.93 -26.09
C LYS A 3 -27.48 48.67 -26.10
N SER A 4 -28.43 48.42 -25.18
CA SER A 4 -29.01 49.14 -24.01
C SER A 4 -29.91 48.16 -23.21
N SER A 5 -30.31 48.30 -21.94
CA SER A 5 -30.05 49.25 -20.83
C SER A 5 -30.47 48.62 -19.47
N SER A 6 -30.32 49.32 -18.34
CA SER A 6 -30.61 48.85 -16.96
C SER A 6 -32.01 49.24 -16.41
N ASN A 7 -32.57 48.45 -15.46
CA ASN A 7 -33.10 48.88 -14.13
C ASN A 7 -34.26 48.01 -13.53
N PHE A 8 -33.98 47.38 -12.38
CA PHE A 8 -34.67 47.55 -11.07
C PHE A 8 -36.23 47.57 -10.94
N ILE A 9 -36.85 46.56 -10.30
CA ILE A 9 -37.40 46.60 -8.89
C ILE A 9 -38.29 45.39 -8.50
N GLN A 10 -37.95 44.86 -7.31
CA GLN A 10 -38.59 43.97 -6.31
C GLN A 10 -40.05 43.41 -6.37
N ASN A 11 -40.13 42.19 -5.81
CA ASN A 11 -41.17 41.59 -4.94
C ASN A 11 -42.45 40.96 -5.55
N GLY A 12 -42.43 39.61 -5.63
CA GLY A 12 -43.59 38.72 -5.74
C GLY A 12 -43.26 37.34 -5.13
N LYS A 13 -44.24 36.66 -4.51
CA LYS A 13 -44.02 35.46 -3.67
C LYS A 13 -44.12 34.11 -4.43
N ARG A 14 -43.25 33.19 -4.02
CA ARG A 14 -43.41 31.71 -3.91
C ARG A 14 -43.40 30.81 -5.16
N ASP A 15 -42.84 29.63 -4.88
CA ASP A 15 -42.98 28.29 -5.45
C ASP A 15 -42.23 27.86 -6.73
N HIS A 16 -41.67 26.65 -6.60
CA HIS A 16 -41.10 25.72 -7.58
C HIS A 16 -40.00 26.22 -8.54
N GLY A 17 -38.75 25.97 -8.15
CA GLY A 17 -37.57 26.18 -8.99
C GLY A 17 -36.29 25.54 -8.43
N GLY A 18 -36.39 24.32 -7.90
CA GLY A 18 -35.24 23.55 -7.41
C GLY A 18 -34.29 23.17 -8.56
N LYS A 19 -33.41 24.10 -8.95
CA LYS A 19 -32.36 23.83 -9.92
C LYS A 19 -31.37 22.86 -9.31
N LEU A 20 -31.47 21.59 -9.73
CA LEU A 20 -30.36 20.64 -9.75
C LEU A 20 -29.11 21.36 -10.25
N ARG A 21 -28.20 21.70 -9.33
CA ARG A 21 -26.85 22.09 -9.70
C ARG A 21 -26.16 20.82 -10.17
N GLN A 22 -26.18 20.58 -11.47
CA GLN A 22 -25.21 19.70 -12.12
C GLN A 22 -23.83 20.31 -11.90
N TYR A 23 -23.23 20.03 -10.75
CA TYR A 23 -21.80 20.16 -10.54
C TYR A 23 -21.14 19.09 -11.40
N ASN A 24 -20.83 19.48 -12.63
CA ASN A 24 -19.87 18.74 -13.44
C ASN A 24 -18.58 18.64 -12.63
N TYR A 25 -18.29 17.44 -12.12
CA TYR A 25 -16.96 17.06 -11.69
C TYR A 25 -16.04 17.13 -12.91
N LYS A 26 -15.55 18.33 -13.20
CA LYS A 26 -14.25 18.50 -13.82
C LYS A 26 -13.20 18.14 -12.77
N LEU A 27 -13.07 16.83 -12.53
CA LEU A 27 -11.74 16.25 -12.29
C LEU A 27 -10.84 16.86 -13.37
N GLU A 28 -9.77 17.54 -12.96
CA GLU A 28 -8.98 18.29 -13.90
C GLU A 28 -8.43 17.34 -14.97
N GLU A 29 -8.72 17.64 -16.25
CA GLU A 29 -8.11 16.91 -17.36
C GLU A 29 -6.57 16.93 -17.26
N ALA A 30 -5.98 17.87 -16.51
CA ALA A 30 -4.56 17.93 -16.20
C ALA A 30 -4.04 16.66 -15.49
N GLU A 31 -4.65 16.23 -14.39
CA GLU A 31 -4.18 15.04 -13.65
C GLU A 31 -4.37 13.76 -14.47
N TYR A 32 -5.51 13.61 -15.15
CA TYR A 32 -5.80 12.39 -15.92
C TYR A 32 -5.02 12.30 -17.24
N ARG A 33 -4.74 13.44 -17.90
CA ARG A 33 -3.82 13.48 -19.05
C ARG A 33 -2.40 13.18 -18.63
N TYR A 34 -1.96 13.56 -17.43
CA TYR A 34 -0.62 13.23 -16.93
C TYR A 34 -0.36 11.71 -17.00
N PHE A 35 -1.24 10.89 -16.40
CA PHE A 35 -1.08 9.43 -16.41
C PHE A 35 -1.31 8.77 -17.79
N THR A 36 -2.11 9.37 -18.67
CA THR A 36 -2.52 8.74 -19.94
C THR A 36 -1.65 9.17 -21.14
N GLU A 37 -1.29 10.45 -21.22
CA GLU A 37 -0.47 11.00 -22.30
C GLU A 37 1.02 10.65 -22.12
N GLU A 38 1.57 10.63 -20.89
CA GLU A 38 2.96 10.22 -20.63
C GLU A 38 3.31 8.86 -21.25
N ARG A 39 2.39 7.88 -21.18
CA ARG A 39 2.55 6.54 -21.79
C ARG A 39 2.81 6.56 -23.29
N LEU A 40 2.33 7.57 -24.00
CA LEU A 40 2.56 7.77 -25.44
C LEU A 40 3.69 8.79 -25.69
N PHE A 41 3.91 9.72 -24.77
CA PHE A 41 4.90 10.80 -24.87
C PHE A 41 6.34 10.30 -24.63
N TYR A 42 6.56 9.41 -23.65
CA TYR A 42 7.89 8.92 -23.26
C TYR A 42 8.65 8.11 -24.34
N ARG A 43 7.95 7.64 -25.38
CA ARG A 43 8.54 6.87 -26.49
C ARG A 43 9.16 7.72 -27.60
N ARG A 44 8.97 9.05 -27.63
CA ARG A 44 9.28 9.89 -28.81
C ARG A 44 10.19 11.10 -28.61
N ARG A 45 10.71 11.34 -27.40
CA ARG A 45 11.57 12.51 -27.12
C ARG A 45 13.04 12.17 -26.87
N ASN A 46 13.88 13.15 -27.19
CA ASN A 46 15.34 13.13 -27.06
C ASN A 46 15.74 12.95 -25.57
N PRO A 47 16.74 12.13 -25.21
CA PRO A 47 17.19 11.95 -23.82
C PRO A 47 17.35 13.24 -23.01
N VAL A 48 17.80 14.33 -23.63
CA VAL A 48 17.98 15.64 -22.98
C VAL A 48 16.65 16.24 -22.47
N GLU A 49 15.54 16.04 -23.18
CA GLU A 49 14.22 16.51 -22.70
C GLU A 49 13.70 15.68 -21.52
N LYS A 50 14.07 14.39 -21.40
CA LYS A 50 13.70 13.56 -20.24
C LYS A 50 14.32 14.10 -18.95
N ILE A 51 15.57 14.55 -19.00
CA ILE A 51 16.31 15.03 -17.83
C ILE A 51 15.70 16.34 -17.29
N ALA A 52 15.31 17.26 -18.19
CA ALA A 52 14.76 18.56 -17.84
C ALA A 52 13.30 18.54 -17.36
N GLN A 53 12.55 17.44 -17.58
CA GLN A 53 11.13 17.31 -17.21
C GLN A 53 10.87 16.31 -16.07
N ARG A 54 11.92 15.82 -15.39
CA ARG A 54 11.85 15.12 -14.10
C ARG A 54 11.48 16.08 -12.96
N ILE A 55 10.34 16.75 -13.11
CA ILE A 55 9.65 17.43 -12.02
C ILE A 55 9.20 16.31 -11.07
N PRO A 56 9.57 16.33 -9.77
CA PRO A 56 8.99 15.40 -8.82
C PRO A 56 7.46 15.49 -8.92
N LYS A 57 6.76 14.35 -8.89
CA LYS A 57 5.29 14.38 -8.78
C LYS A 57 4.93 15.32 -7.63
N PRO A 58 3.95 16.24 -7.79
CA PRO A 58 3.56 17.11 -6.70
C PRO A 58 3.14 16.24 -5.52
N GLN A 59 3.94 16.28 -4.45
CA GLN A 59 3.61 15.60 -3.21
C GLN A 59 2.36 16.25 -2.61
N ILE A 60 1.50 15.42 -2.01
CA ILE A 60 0.31 15.89 -1.31
C ILE A 60 0.71 16.90 -0.22
N GLU A 61 0.12 18.09 -0.26
CA GLU A 61 0.38 19.13 0.73
C GLU A 61 0.00 18.65 2.14
N GLY A 62 0.90 18.86 3.11
CA GLY A 62 0.72 18.37 4.49
C GLY A 62 0.78 16.84 4.64
N THR A 63 1.45 16.12 3.74
CA THR A 63 1.85 14.72 3.99
C THR A 63 3.13 14.67 4.82
N PHE A 64 3.20 13.74 5.77
CA PHE A 64 4.47 13.41 6.42
C PHE A 64 5.41 12.75 5.41
N THR A 65 6.72 13.01 5.53
CA THR A 65 7.75 12.27 4.80
C THR A 65 8.81 11.74 5.76
N TRP A 66 9.08 10.44 5.67
CA TRP A 66 10.24 9.83 6.33
C TRP A 66 11.55 10.46 5.85
N SER A 67 11.58 11.07 4.67
CA SER A 67 12.77 11.66 4.09
C SER A 67 13.37 12.77 4.97
N ASP A 68 12.54 13.52 5.70
CA ASP A 68 12.98 14.57 6.63
C ASP A 68 13.36 13.98 7.99
N GLU A 69 12.54 13.08 8.52
CA GLU A 69 12.80 12.34 9.78
C GLU A 69 14.15 11.61 9.72
N LEU A 70 14.40 10.88 8.63
CA LEU A 70 15.65 10.17 8.39
C LEU A 70 16.85 11.11 8.24
N ARG A 71 16.68 12.33 7.69
CA ARG A 71 17.77 13.32 7.56
C ARG A 71 18.11 13.99 8.90
N CYS A 72 17.11 14.27 9.73
CA CYS A 72 17.27 15.01 10.96
C CYS A 72 17.63 14.12 12.15
N ASN A 73 16.90 13.01 12.34
CA ASN A 73 16.80 12.31 13.61
C ASN A 73 17.34 10.87 13.59
N TYR A 74 17.62 10.29 12.41
CA TYR A 74 18.12 8.91 12.33
C TYR A 74 19.46 8.72 13.06
N ASP A 75 19.45 7.86 14.08
CA ASP A 75 20.57 7.61 14.99
C ASP A 75 21.38 6.35 14.64
N GLY A 76 20.86 5.51 13.74
CA GLY A 76 21.45 4.22 13.37
C GLY A 76 20.97 3.02 14.19
N ASN A 77 20.19 3.23 15.26
CA ASN A 77 19.61 2.18 16.09
C ASN A 77 18.17 1.86 15.68
N THR A 78 17.39 2.86 15.25
CA THR A 78 16.01 2.64 14.76
C THR A 78 16.01 1.68 13.58
N GLN A 79 15.33 0.55 13.75
CA GLN A 79 15.20 -0.47 12.71
C GLN A 79 13.84 -0.38 12.04
N PHE A 80 13.83 -0.36 10.71
CA PHE A 80 12.61 -0.38 9.92
C PHE A 80 12.26 -1.83 9.55
N LEU A 81 10.99 -2.08 9.28
CA LEU A 81 10.51 -3.32 8.71
C LEU A 81 11.09 -3.47 7.28
N PRO A 82 11.85 -4.55 6.96
CA PRO A 82 12.38 -4.74 5.63
C PRO A 82 11.26 -4.97 4.60
N VAL A 83 11.45 -4.48 3.37
CA VAL A 83 10.45 -4.61 2.29
C VAL A 83 10.11 -6.08 2.01
N GLU A 84 11.10 -6.98 2.09
CA GLU A 84 10.90 -8.42 1.87
C GLU A 84 10.11 -9.13 2.98
N ALA A 85 9.82 -8.48 4.11
CA ALA A 85 8.94 -9.03 5.15
C ALA A 85 7.46 -9.00 4.75
N LEU A 86 7.11 -8.05 3.87
CA LEU A 86 5.75 -7.73 3.43
C LEU A 86 5.44 -8.38 2.08
N GLU A 87 5.10 -9.67 2.14
CA GLU A 87 4.74 -10.46 0.97
C GLU A 87 3.60 -9.81 0.17
N GLY A 88 3.81 -9.63 -1.14
CA GLY A 88 2.83 -9.03 -2.05
C GLY A 88 2.87 -7.51 -2.17
N CYS A 89 3.58 -6.77 -1.30
CA CYS A 89 3.75 -5.31 -1.45
C CYS A 89 4.46 -4.97 -2.77
N LEU A 90 5.55 -5.70 -3.05
CA LEU A 90 6.16 -5.85 -4.37
C LEU A 90 6.54 -7.32 -4.57
N PRO A 91 6.48 -7.88 -5.79
CA PRO A 91 6.88 -9.26 -6.08
C PRO A 91 8.41 -9.36 -6.17
N LEU A 92 9.08 -9.12 -5.05
CA LEU A 92 10.52 -9.01 -4.93
C LEU A 92 11.03 -9.95 -3.85
N GLU A 93 11.21 -11.21 -4.22
CA GLU A 93 12.04 -12.09 -3.42
C GLU A 93 13.44 -11.48 -3.25
N LYS A 94 13.96 -11.52 -2.02
CA LYS A 94 15.39 -11.35 -1.72
C LYS A 94 15.98 -9.96 -2.03
N LEU A 95 15.19 -8.88 -2.06
CA LEU A 95 15.70 -7.51 -2.27
C LEU A 95 16.93 -7.18 -1.41
N ASN A 96 16.91 -7.57 -0.14
CA ASN A 96 18.03 -7.44 0.81
C ASN A 96 19.35 -8.15 0.38
N GLN A 97 19.31 -9.14 -0.51
CA GLN A 97 20.51 -9.77 -1.06
C GLN A 97 21.23 -8.85 -2.05
N HIS A 98 20.47 -8.00 -2.75
CA HIS A 98 20.92 -7.10 -3.82
C HIS A 98 20.97 -5.62 -3.41
N LEU A 99 20.44 -5.25 -2.23
CA LEU A 99 20.43 -3.90 -1.70
C LEU A 99 20.57 -3.89 -0.18
N LYS A 100 21.82 -3.76 0.30
CA LYS A 100 22.21 -3.79 1.72
C LYS A 100 23.44 -2.92 1.98
N PRO A 101 23.75 -2.56 3.25
CA PRO A 101 24.95 -1.79 3.57
C PRO A 101 26.23 -2.38 2.96
N GLY A 102 27.08 -1.50 2.42
CA GLY A 102 28.31 -1.84 1.69
C GLY A 102 28.14 -2.07 0.18
N PHE A 103 26.91 -2.12 -0.35
CA PHE A 103 26.67 -2.13 -1.80
C PHE A 103 27.02 -0.80 -2.45
N ARG A 104 27.62 -0.84 -3.65
CA ARG A 104 27.89 0.36 -4.44
C ARG A 104 26.98 0.48 -5.67
N LEU A 105 26.65 1.73 -5.98
CA LEU A 105 25.65 2.11 -6.98
C LEU A 105 25.98 3.48 -7.59
N GLU A 106 25.33 3.79 -8.72
CA GLU A 106 25.34 5.11 -9.34
C GLU A 106 24.22 5.97 -8.76
N VAL A 107 24.51 7.24 -8.48
CA VAL A 107 23.54 8.22 -8.01
C VAL A 107 23.59 9.48 -8.87
N VAL A 108 22.45 10.02 -9.25
CA VAL A 108 22.33 11.35 -9.87
C VAL A 108 22.65 12.42 -8.82
N VAL A 109 23.64 13.25 -9.11
CA VAL A 109 23.98 14.40 -8.27
C VAL A 109 23.05 15.55 -8.65
N ARG A 110 22.04 15.80 -7.81
CA ARG A 110 21.09 16.91 -7.99
C ARG A 110 21.69 18.26 -7.57
N PRO A 111 21.19 19.41 -8.07
CA PRO A 111 21.67 20.74 -7.66
C PRO A 111 21.60 21.03 -6.15
N SER A 112 20.70 20.37 -5.42
CA SER A 112 20.62 20.41 -3.95
C SER A 112 21.83 19.77 -3.25
N LEU A 113 22.55 18.87 -3.92
CA LEU A 113 23.75 18.21 -3.42
C LEU A 113 25.03 18.93 -3.87
N ASP A 114 25.02 19.51 -5.07
CA ASP A 114 26.11 20.25 -5.71
C ASP A 114 25.58 21.48 -6.47
N PRO A 115 25.62 22.69 -5.86
CA PRO A 115 25.09 23.92 -6.45
C PRO A 115 25.79 24.40 -7.73
N SER A 116 26.90 23.77 -8.16
CA SER A 116 27.51 24.06 -9.46
C SER A 116 26.70 23.50 -10.64
N ILE A 117 25.77 22.58 -10.38
CA ILE A 117 24.94 21.93 -11.39
C ILE A 117 23.77 22.83 -11.75
N THR A 118 23.68 23.16 -13.04
CA THR A 118 22.63 24.01 -13.61
C THR A 118 21.79 23.23 -14.62
N THR A 119 20.63 23.76 -15.01
CA THR A 119 19.75 23.17 -16.05
C THR A 119 20.40 23.02 -17.44
N LYS A 120 21.58 23.59 -17.67
CA LYS A 120 22.40 23.43 -18.89
C LYS A 120 23.48 22.36 -18.77
N SER A 121 23.61 21.74 -17.60
CA SER A 121 24.61 20.69 -17.35
C SER A 121 24.12 19.36 -17.92
N PRO A 122 25.02 18.45 -18.35
CA PRO A 122 24.64 17.05 -18.53
C PRO A 122 24.15 16.46 -17.20
N GLU A 123 23.47 15.32 -17.24
CA GLU A 123 23.14 14.55 -16.04
C GLU A 123 24.44 14.12 -15.35
N ILE A 124 24.73 14.72 -14.21
CA ILE A 124 25.89 14.36 -13.39
C ILE A 124 25.53 13.17 -12.55
N ARG A 125 26.32 12.09 -12.64
CA ARG A 125 26.26 10.96 -11.71
C ARG A 125 27.54 10.84 -10.90
N TRP A 126 27.46 10.28 -9.71
CA TRP A 126 28.61 9.84 -8.95
C TRP A 126 28.34 8.53 -8.23
N PHE A 127 29.42 7.86 -7.82
CA PHE A 127 29.31 6.60 -7.11
C PHE A 127 29.00 6.82 -5.63
N GLY A 128 28.11 6.00 -5.10
CA GLY A 128 27.75 5.96 -3.69
C GLY A 128 27.86 4.55 -3.11
N GLU A 129 28.13 4.48 -1.81
CA GLU A 129 28.04 3.24 -1.01
C GLU A 129 26.83 3.33 -0.08
N VAL A 130 25.97 2.31 -0.10
CA VAL A 130 24.81 2.19 0.80
C VAL A 130 25.32 1.99 2.23
N THR A 131 24.78 2.75 3.17
CA THR A 131 25.15 2.73 4.59
C THR A 131 24.03 2.23 5.50
N ALA A 132 22.77 2.47 5.12
CA ALA A 132 21.58 1.95 5.78
C ALA A 132 20.45 1.75 4.76
N VAL A 133 19.47 0.91 5.11
CA VAL A 133 18.24 0.66 4.35
C VAL A 133 17.08 0.75 5.34
N CYS A 134 16.08 1.57 5.04
CA CYS A 134 14.96 1.88 5.94
C CYS A 134 13.65 1.89 5.13
N GLY A 135 12.94 0.75 5.11
CA GLY A 135 11.84 0.53 4.17
C GLY A 135 12.32 0.71 2.73
N PHE A 136 11.67 1.59 1.96
CA PHE A 136 12.10 1.99 0.63
C PHE A 136 13.22 3.03 0.59
N TYR A 137 13.68 3.60 1.71
CA TYR A 137 14.79 4.55 1.69
C TYR A 137 16.14 3.86 1.81
N VAL A 138 17.14 4.41 1.12
CA VAL A 138 18.55 4.04 1.26
C VAL A 138 19.38 5.26 1.62
N ALA A 139 20.20 5.11 2.67
CA ALA A 139 21.21 6.10 3.04
C ALA A 139 22.47 5.84 2.21
N ILE A 140 22.84 6.78 1.35
CA ILE A 140 23.99 6.64 0.46
C ILE A 140 25.07 7.65 0.82
N LYS A 141 26.30 7.17 1.00
CA LYS A 141 27.49 8.00 1.19
C LYS A 141 28.30 8.06 -0.10
N PHE A 142 28.51 9.25 -0.64
CA PHE A 142 29.27 9.43 -1.89
C PHE A 142 30.75 9.05 -1.71
N VAL A 143 31.30 8.35 -2.71
CA VAL A 143 32.68 7.88 -2.68
C VAL A 143 33.64 9.06 -2.71
N GLY A 144 34.43 9.19 -1.63
CA GLY A 144 35.34 10.30 -1.35
C GLY A 144 34.88 11.23 -0.22
N GLU A 145 33.58 11.33 0.05
CA GLU A 145 33.02 12.25 1.08
C GLU A 145 33.10 11.65 2.50
N LEU A 146 34.32 11.50 3.02
CA LEU A 146 34.56 10.89 4.34
C LEU A 146 33.78 11.56 5.49
N ASN A 147 33.61 12.89 5.45
CA ASN A 147 33.06 13.68 6.55
C ASN A 147 31.60 14.15 6.33
N ARG A 148 30.98 13.86 5.18
CA ARG A 148 29.55 14.20 4.96
C ARG A 148 28.68 13.12 5.58
N ARG A 149 27.53 13.52 6.14
CA ARG A 149 26.45 12.57 6.47
C ARG A 149 25.95 11.91 5.18
N PRO A 150 25.51 10.63 5.22
CA PRO A 150 24.82 10.02 4.09
C PRO A 150 23.62 10.87 3.64
N CYS A 151 23.30 10.81 2.35
CA CYS A 151 22.09 11.41 1.80
C CYS A 151 21.05 10.31 1.61
N TRP A 152 19.80 10.60 1.95
CA TRP A 152 18.69 9.67 1.82
C TRP A 152 18.02 9.79 0.46
N PHE A 153 17.74 8.65 -0.14
CA PHE A 153 17.08 8.53 -1.43
C PHE A 153 16.01 7.44 -1.35
N HIS A 154 14.87 7.67 -2.00
CA HIS A 154 13.88 6.62 -2.22
C HIS A 154 14.43 5.63 -3.27
N MET A 155 14.46 4.32 -2.98
CA MET A 155 15.11 3.31 -3.85
C MET A 155 14.43 3.14 -5.21
N LEU A 156 13.14 3.50 -5.31
CA LEU A 156 12.38 3.50 -6.57
C LEU A 156 12.47 4.85 -7.32
N SER A 157 13.28 5.81 -6.86
CA SER A 157 13.45 7.11 -7.51
C SER A 157 14.16 7.00 -8.87
N GLU A 158 14.14 8.09 -9.65
CA GLU A 158 14.93 8.21 -10.87
C GLU A 158 16.39 8.66 -10.63
N ASP A 159 16.86 8.62 -9.39
CA ASP A 159 18.21 9.05 -9.00
C ASP A 159 19.19 7.91 -8.76
N ILE A 160 18.73 6.66 -8.59
CA ILE A 160 19.60 5.50 -8.30
C ILE A 160 19.65 4.54 -9.49
N PHE A 161 20.85 4.03 -9.78
CA PHE A 161 21.12 3.10 -10.88
C PHE A 161 22.20 2.04 -10.53
N ASP A 162 22.22 0.94 -11.29
CA ASP A 162 23.29 -0.06 -11.21
C ASP A 162 24.65 0.50 -11.68
N ILE A 163 25.75 -0.09 -11.22
CA ILE A 163 27.09 0.30 -11.67
C ILE A 163 27.26 0.01 -13.17
N GLY A 164 27.66 1.04 -13.92
CA GLY A 164 27.79 1.02 -15.37
C GLY A 164 26.47 1.26 -16.12
N SER A 165 25.38 1.61 -15.44
CA SER A 165 24.11 1.94 -16.08
C SER A 165 24.23 3.21 -16.94
N GLY A 166 24.93 4.24 -16.44
CA GLY A 166 25.14 5.49 -17.17
C GLY A 166 25.83 5.27 -18.52
N LEU A 167 26.94 4.51 -18.54
CA LEU A 167 27.66 4.17 -19.77
C LEU A 167 26.81 3.33 -20.75
N LYS A 168 25.94 2.42 -20.25
CA LYS A 168 24.99 1.68 -21.11
C LYS A 168 23.92 2.60 -21.72
N GLN A 169 23.49 3.64 -21.01
CA GLN A 169 22.46 4.59 -21.44
C GLN A 169 23.00 5.66 -22.42
N ASP A 170 24.25 6.08 -22.23
CA ASP A 170 24.94 7.05 -23.09
C ASP A 170 26.41 6.62 -23.34
N PRO A 171 26.68 5.66 -24.25
CA PRO A 171 28.04 5.17 -24.49
C PRO A 171 29.02 6.25 -24.98
N ALA A 172 28.52 7.39 -25.45
CA ALA A 172 29.35 8.51 -25.90
C ALA A 172 29.49 9.63 -24.86
N MET A 173 28.84 9.50 -23.70
CA MET A 173 28.84 10.46 -22.58
C MET A 173 28.59 11.91 -23.03
N LYS A 174 27.61 12.07 -23.92
CA LYS A 174 27.20 13.35 -24.53
C LYS A 174 26.27 14.17 -23.64
N TRP A 175 25.41 13.50 -22.88
CA TRP A 175 24.42 14.10 -21.99
C TRP A 175 24.47 13.52 -20.57
N LEU A 176 25.32 12.53 -20.30
CA LEU A 176 25.66 12.04 -18.97
C LEU A 176 27.15 12.27 -18.69
N GLN A 177 27.52 12.54 -17.44
CA GLN A 177 28.93 12.59 -17.01
C GLN A 177 29.08 12.02 -15.60
N TYR A 178 30.02 11.09 -15.37
CA TYR A 178 30.46 10.80 -14.00
C TYR A 178 31.32 11.96 -13.50
N ARG A 179 31.01 12.52 -12.34
CA ARG A 179 31.79 13.59 -11.71
C ARG A 179 31.63 13.58 -10.19
N PRO A 180 32.69 13.71 -9.38
CA PRO A 180 32.57 13.94 -7.96
C PRO A 180 31.84 15.27 -7.70
N LEU A 181 31.26 15.39 -6.51
CA LEU A 181 30.65 16.63 -6.06
C LEU A 181 31.73 17.73 -5.97
N SER A 182 31.43 18.92 -6.50
CA SER A 182 32.37 20.05 -6.55
C SER A 182 32.86 20.51 -5.17
N LEU A 183 32.11 20.17 -4.13
CA LEU A 183 32.39 20.45 -2.71
C LEU A 183 33.51 19.56 -2.13
N LEU A 184 33.90 18.47 -2.81
CA LEU A 184 35.00 17.61 -2.39
C LEU A 184 36.33 18.37 -2.46
N LYS A 185 37.04 18.44 -1.32
CA LYS A 185 38.41 18.99 -1.30
C LYS A 185 39.30 18.13 -2.20
N PRO A 186 40.34 18.70 -2.87
CA PRO A 186 41.22 17.93 -3.75
C PRO A 186 41.86 16.68 -3.10
N MET A 187 42.09 16.69 -1.78
CA MET A 187 42.56 15.51 -1.04
C MET A 187 41.49 14.41 -0.85
N GLN A 188 40.21 14.79 -0.78
CA GLN A 188 39.07 13.89 -0.58
C GLN A 188 38.53 13.29 -1.88
N CYS A 189 38.75 13.95 -3.04
CA CYS A 189 38.49 13.35 -4.34
C CYS A 189 39.17 11.95 -4.43
N PRO A 190 38.48 10.90 -4.89
CA PRO A 190 39.07 9.58 -4.99
C PRO A 190 40.35 9.54 -5.84
N LYS A 191 41.23 8.58 -5.58
CA LYS A 191 42.53 8.47 -6.29
C LYS A 191 42.33 8.33 -7.79
N PHE A 192 41.41 7.45 -8.22
CA PHE A 192 41.05 7.27 -9.63
C PHE A 192 40.66 8.60 -10.30
N TRP A 193 39.84 9.45 -9.68
CA TRP A 193 39.44 10.71 -10.32
C TRP A 193 40.59 11.73 -10.57
N ARG A 194 41.72 11.62 -9.87
CA ARG A 194 42.79 12.64 -9.94
C ARG A 194 43.82 12.38 -11.04
N ARG A 195 43.88 13.28 -12.04
CA ARG A 195 44.96 13.31 -13.03
C ARG A 195 46.11 14.23 -12.56
N GLY A 196 47.23 13.62 -12.16
CA GLY A 196 48.48 14.32 -11.82
C GLY A 196 48.53 14.92 -10.41
N SER A 197 49.75 15.19 -9.93
CA SER A 197 50.06 15.51 -8.52
C SER A 197 49.79 16.98 -8.11
N THR A 198 49.08 17.76 -8.91
CA THR A 198 48.96 19.22 -8.72
C THR A 198 47.74 19.64 -7.89
N PRO A 199 47.78 20.77 -7.14
CA PRO A 199 46.69 21.20 -6.25
C PRO A 199 45.44 21.78 -6.93
N ALA A 200 45.43 21.87 -8.27
CA ALA A 200 44.31 22.40 -9.05
C ALA A 200 43.06 21.49 -8.94
N PRO A 201 41.84 22.01 -9.17
CA PRO A 201 40.66 21.17 -9.27
C PRO A 201 40.89 20.08 -10.33
N PRO A 202 40.57 18.81 -10.04
CA PRO A 202 40.97 17.67 -10.87
C PRO A 202 40.36 17.77 -12.27
N VAL A 203 41.22 17.74 -13.29
CA VAL A 203 40.81 17.70 -14.69
C VAL A 203 39.97 16.44 -14.91
N PRO A 204 38.76 16.52 -15.49
CA PRO A 204 37.93 15.35 -15.72
C PRO A 204 38.64 14.34 -16.61
N ARG A 205 38.73 13.09 -16.15
CA ARG A 205 39.21 11.96 -16.95
C ARG A 205 38.13 11.49 -17.93
N PRO A 206 38.48 10.68 -18.95
CA PRO A 206 37.51 9.89 -19.70
C PRO A 206 36.67 9.03 -18.76
N THR A 207 35.35 9.10 -18.93
CA THR A 207 34.35 8.40 -18.09
C THR A 207 34.62 6.90 -17.96
N GLU A 208 34.98 6.24 -19.05
CA GLU A 208 35.22 4.79 -19.09
C GLU A 208 36.36 4.40 -18.13
N GLU A 209 37.50 5.10 -18.17
CA GLU A 209 38.63 4.90 -17.23
C GLU A 209 38.24 5.10 -15.75
N ILE A 210 37.26 5.97 -15.47
CA ILE A 210 36.75 6.21 -14.11
C ILE A 210 35.89 5.03 -13.65
N LEU A 211 35.08 4.48 -14.54
CA LEU A 211 34.23 3.33 -14.25
C LEU A 211 35.06 2.05 -14.11
N ASP A 212 36.01 1.80 -15.00
CA ASP A 212 36.86 0.60 -15.00
C ASP A 212 37.73 0.53 -13.73
N GLU A 213 38.41 1.63 -13.37
CA GLU A 213 39.19 1.67 -12.12
C GLU A 213 38.30 1.57 -10.88
N PHE A 214 37.12 2.20 -10.89
CA PHE A 214 36.17 2.07 -9.78
C PHE A 214 35.64 0.63 -9.64
N GLN A 215 35.38 -0.05 -10.75
CA GLN A 215 35.01 -1.47 -10.76
C GLN A 215 36.16 -2.37 -10.30
N ALA A 216 37.41 -2.04 -10.64
CA ALA A 216 38.59 -2.75 -10.12
C ALA A 216 38.79 -2.58 -8.60
N GLU A 217 38.26 -1.51 -7.99
CA GLU A 217 38.19 -1.34 -6.53
C GLU A 217 37.01 -2.09 -5.85
N LEU A 218 36.08 -2.67 -6.62
CA LEU A 218 34.93 -3.43 -6.08
C LEU A 218 35.30 -4.90 -5.88
N HIS A 219 35.20 -5.37 -4.63
CA HIS A 219 35.05 -6.81 -4.39
C HIS A 219 33.71 -7.28 -4.99
N GLU A 220 33.72 -8.43 -5.66
CA GLU A 220 32.58 -8.97 -6.43
C GLU A 220 31.24 -8.96 -5.66
N ASN A 221 31.27 -9.20 -4.35
CA ASN A 221 30.10 -9.22 -3.47
C ASN A 221 29.51 -7.84 -3.08
N ARG A 222 29.92 -6.74 -3.73
CA ARG A 222 29.44 -5.36 -3.46
C ARG A 222 28.78 -4.67 -4.66
N ILE A 223 28.60 -5.38 -5.77
CA ILE A 223 28.00 -4.85 -6.99
C ILE A 223 26.51 -5.23 -7.02
N SER A 224 25.65 -4.25 -7.30
CA SER A 224 24.22 -4.47 -7.54
C SER A 224 23.98 -5.37 -8.76
N GLU A 225 22.92 -6.17 -8.74
CA GLU A 225 22.55 -6.95 -9.92
C GLU A 225 22.23 -5.99 -11.10
N PRO A 226 22.73 -6.25 -12.32
CA PRO A 226 22.50 -5.38 -13.47
C PRO A 226 21.00 -5.13 -13.71
N LYS A 227 20.64 -3.86 -13.88
CA LYS A 227 19.26 -3.38 -14.08
C LYS A 227 18.30 -3.56 -12.90
N ILE A 228 18.74 -3.90 -11.68
CA ILE A 228 17.80 -4.11 -10.57
C ILE A 228 16.85 -2.93 -10.37
N PHE A 229 17.35 -1.69 -10.30
CA PHE A 229 16.51 -0.50 -10.11
C PHE A 229 15.51 -0.25 -11.26
N ASP A 230 15.82 -0.70 -12.47
CA ASP A 230 14.87 -0.64 -13.60
C ASP A 230 13.77 -1.71 -13.45
N GLN A 231 14.12 -2.91 -12.98
CA GLN A 231 13.15 -3.96 -12.67
C GLN A 231 12.24 -3.54 -11.49
N LEU A 232 12.81 -2.98 -10.43
CA LEU A 232 12.08 -2.45 -9.27
C LEU A 232 11.03 -1.41 -9.71
N ARG A 233 11.46 -0.40 -10.48
CA ARG A 233 10.57 0.64 -11.03
C ARG A 233 9.53 0.07 -11.98
N HIS A 234 9.90 -0.87 -12.85
CA HIS A 234 8.94 -1.53 -13.75
C HIS A 234 7.87 -2.32 -13.00
N LEU A 235 8.23 -3.01 -11.91
CA LEU A 235 7.28 -3.76 -11.08
C LEU A 235 6.38 -2.80 -10.28
N ALA A 236 6.94 -1.75 -9.68
CA ALA A 236 6.17 -0.77 -8.91
C ALA A 236 5.27 0.13 -9.79
N HIS A 237 5.63 0.33 -11.06
CA HIS A 237 4.79 1.01 -12.07
C HIS A 237 4.00 0.05 -12.97
N ARG A 238 3.96 -1.25 -12.65
CA ARG A 238 3.10 -2.19 -13.36
C ARG A 238 1.66 -1.69 -13.24
N PRO A 239 0.89 -1.56 -14.34
CA PRO A 239 -0.52 -1.23 -14.23
C PRO A 239 -1.22 -2.26 -13.35
N SER A 240 -2.10 -1.78 -12.45
CA SER A 240 -3.02 -2.67 -11.76
C SER A 240 -3.79 -3.51 -12.78
N ARG A 241 -4.18 -4.71 -12.36
CA ARG A 241 -5.08 -5.55 -13.16
C ARG A 241 -6.48 -4.93 -13.31
N PHE A 242 -6.80 -3.91 -12.52
CA PHE A 242 -8.07 -3.18 -12.55
C PHE A 242 -8.02 -1.88 -13.38
N ARG A 243 -9.19 -1.37 -13.74
CA ARG A 243 -9.40 -0.09 -14.43
C ARG A 243 -10.44 0.75 -13.72
N LEU A 244 -10.36 2.07 -13.91
CA LEU A 244 -11.36 2.99 -13.39
C LEU A 244 -12.76 2.69 -13.95
N ASN A 245 -13.77 2.97 -13.14
CA ASN A 245 -15.19 2.71 -13.35
C ASN A 245 -15.56 1.23 -13.59
N GLN A 246 -14.67 0.28 -13.31
CA GLN A 246 -15.09 -1.13 -13.26
C GLN A 246 -16.07 -1.37 -12.09
N ARG A 247 -17.08 -2.20 -12.34
CA ARG A 247 -18.01 -2.73 -11.34
C ARG A 247 -17.37 -3.86 -10.57
N VAL A 248 -17.45 -3.76 -9.25
CA VAL A 248 -17.05 -4.80 -8.31
C VAL A 248 -18.20 -5.00 -7.32
N GLU A 249 -18.38 -6.22 -6.83
CA GLU A 249 -19.27 -6.50 -5.71
C GLU A 249 -18.51 -6.17 -4.41
N LEU A 250 -19.12 -5.37 -3.54
CA LEU A 250 -18.52 -4.83 -2.32
C LEU A 250 -19.35 -5.26 -1.11
N LEU A 251 -18.71 -5.90 -0.13
CA LEU A 251 -19.34 -6.23 1.16
C LEU A 251 -19.74 -4.94 1.89
N ASN A 252 -21.00 -4.87 2.33
CA ASN A 252 -21.52 -3.75 3.09
C ASN A 252 -20.91 -3.76 4.51
N TYR A 253 -20.16 -2.70 4.84
CA TYR A 253 -19.50 -2.57 6.15
C TYR A 253 -20.48 -2.47 7.32
N LEU A 254 -21.64 -1.84 7.11
CA LEU A 254 -22.66 -1.63 8.14
C LEU A 254 -23.62 -2.82 8.28
N GLU A 255 -23.68 -3.70 7.27
CA GLU A 255 -24.60 -4.83 7.23
C GLU A 255 -23.93 -6.03 6.52
N PRO A 256 -23.09 -6.82 7.23
CA PRO A 256 -22.23 -7.85 6.64
C PRO A 256 -22.94 -8.95 5.83
N THR A 257 -24.24 -9.12 6.01
CA THR A 257 -25.05 -10.05 5.22
C THR A 257 -25.40 -9.54 3.81
N GLU A 258 -25.11 -8.27 3.51
CA GLU A 258 -25.38 -7.61 2.22
C GLU A 258 -24.12 -7.36 1.38
N ILE A 259 -24.23 -7.65 0.08
CA ILE A 259 -23.32 -7.22 -0.97
C ILE A 259 -23.94 -6.06 -1.77
N ARG A 260 -23.14 -5.05 -2.09
CA ARG A 260 -23.53 -3.87 -2.88
C ARG A 260 -22.70 -3.76 -4.14
N VAL A 261 -23.18 -3.04 -5.15
CA VAL A 261 -22.40 -2.78 -6.36
C VAL A 261 -21.63 -1.47 -6.22
N ALA A 262 -20.32 -1.56 -6.40
CA ALA A 262 -19.41 -0.42 -6.28
C ALA A 262 -18.59 -0.22 -7.56
N ARG A 263 -17.97 0.96 -7.66
CA ARG A 263 -17.10 1.37 -8.76
C ARG A 263 -15.69 1.65 -8.25
N ILE A 264 -14.68 1.17 -8.97
CA ILE A 264 -13.28 1.53 -8.75
C ILE A 264 -13.06 2.95 -9.29
N LEU A 265 -12.96 3.95 -8.41
CA LEU A 265 -12.87 5.36 -8.79
C LEU A 265 -11.43 5.90 -8.86
N ARG A 266 -10.51 5.35 -8.05
CA ARG A 266 -9.06 5.67 -8.07
C ARG A 266 -8.25 4.39 -7.85
N ILE A 267 -7.00 4.38 -8.31
CA ILE A 267 -6.04 3.28 -8.15
C ILE A 267 -4.68 3.89 -7.82
N LEU A 268 -4.11 3.56 -6.65
CA LEU A 268 -2.79 4.00 -6.20
C LEU A 268 -1.98 2.77 -5.75
N GLY A 269 -1.07 2.33 -6.62
CA GLY A 269 -0.38 1.05 -6.46
C GLY A 269 -1.38 -0.11 -6.44
N ARG A 270 -1.44 -0.83 -5.32
CA ARG A 270 -2.41 -1.89 -5.06
C ARG A 270 -3.71 -1.41 -4.39
N ARG A 271 -3.76 -0.18 -3.87
CA ARG A 271 -4.95 0.35 -3.19
C ARG A 271 -5.95 0.87 -4.22
N LEU A 272 -7.20 0.45 -4.06
CA LEU A 272 -8.34 0.82 -4.89
C LEU A 272 -9.29 1.69 -4.06
N MET A 273 -9.71 2.83 -4.58
CA MET A 273 -10.82 3.59 -4.01
C MET A 273 -12.12 3.05 -4.59
N VAL A 274 -12.97 2.46 -3.76
CA VAL A 274 -14.12 1.66 -4.20
C VAL A 274 -15.40 2.17 -3.54
N MET A 275 -16.26 2.83 -4.32
CA MET A 275 -17.45 3.51 -3.80
C MET A 275 -18.74 2.93 -4.41
N VAL A 276 -19.78 2.78 -3.60
CA VAL A 276 -21.16 2.59 -4.06
C VAL A 276 -21.63 3.91 -4.67
N THR A 277 -22.11 3.85 -5.92
CA THR A 277 -22.50 5.04 -6.69
C THR A 277 -23.95 4.95 -7.15
N ALA A 278 -24.57 6.11 -7.39
CA ALA A 278 -25.95 6.20 -7.89
C ALA A 278 -26.17 5.54 -9.27
N GLN A 279 -25.10 5.11 -9.96
CA GLN A 279 -25.20 4.40 -11.24
C GLN A 279 -25.74 2.97 -11.10
N ASP A 280 -25.42 2.28 -10.00
CA ASP A 280 -25.79 0.87 -9.79
C ASP A 280 -26.63 0.65 -8.51
N TYR A 281 -26.84 1.69 -7.70
CA TYR A 281 -27.73 1.65 -6.52
C TYR A 281 -29.22 1.80 -6.94
N PRO A 282 -30.18 1.11 -6.30
CA PRO A 282 -31.57 1.04 -6.78
C PRO A 282 -32.42 2.28 -6.49
N GLU A 283 -31.98 3.15 -5.59
CA GLU A 283 -32.71 4.30 -5.05
C GLU A 283 -31.76 5.50 -4.90
N ASP A 284 -32.20 6.59 -4.27
CA ASP A 284 -31.28 7.66 -3.89
C ASP A 284 -30.22 7.13 -2.90
N LEU A 285 -28.97 7.59 -3.03
CA LEU A 285 -27.91 7.17 -2.12
C LEU A 285 -28.28 7.53 -0.66
N PRO A 286 -27.90 6.72 0.34
CA PRO A 286 -28.00 7.09 1.75
C PRO A 286 -27.40 8.49 1.98
N SER A 287 -27.92 9.24 2.94
CA SER A 287 -27.39 10.58 3.23
C SER A 287 -26.13 10.50 4.10
N VAL A 288 -25.33 11.58 4.15
CA VAL A 288 -24.06 11.62 4.90
C VAL A 288 -24.25 11.30 6.38
N GLU A 289 -25.41 11.66 6.94
CA GLU A 289 -25.80 11.37 8.32
C GLU A 289 -25.92 9.86 8.63
N ALA A 290 -26.05 9.00 7.62
CA ALA A 290 -26.00 7.54 7.79
C ALA A 290 -24.60 7.01 8.13
N LYS A 291 -23.55 7.86 8.04
CA LYS A 291 -22.13 7.51 8.28
C LYS A 291 -21.61 6.33 7.44
N ASP A 292 -22.22 6.11 6.29
CA ASP A 292 -21.84 5.02 5.38
C ASP A 292 -20.60 5.39 4.56
N ARG A 293 -19.43 5.04 5.11
CA ARG A 293 -18.12 5.32 4.49
C ARG A 293 -17.94 4.74 3.08
N GLN A 294 -18.77 3.81 2.64
CA GLN A 294 -18.66 3.18 1.32
C GLN A 294 -19.51 3.87 0.24
N VAL A 295 -20.39 4.81 0.61
CA VAL A 295 -21.27 5.52 -0.33
C VAL A 295 -20.59 6.78 -0.87
N GLN A 296 -20.76 7.04 -2.16
CA GLN A 296 -20.14 8.20 -2.82
C GLN A 296 -20.75 9.52 -2.32
N HIS A 297 -19.99 10.21 -1.47
CA HIS A 297 -20.23 11.60 -1.06
C HIS A 297 -19.00 12.48 -1.31
N GLU A 298 -19.18 13.79 -1.15
CA GLU A 298 -18.06 14.73 -1.15
C GLU A 298 -17.15 14.46 0.06
N ASN A 299 -15.83 14.43 -0.15
CA ASN A 299 -14.80 14.16 0.85
C ASN A 299 -14.85 12.78 1.56
N VAL A 300 -15.65 11.81 1.08
CA VAL A 300 -15.66 10.44 1.59
C VAL A 300 -14.90 9.51 0.63
N GLU A 301 -13.86 8.85 1.12
CA GLU A 301 -13.08 7.85 0.36
C GLU A 301 -13.01 6.53 1.12
N PHE A 302 -13.41 5.43 0.48
CA PHE A 302 -13.21 4.06 0.97
C PHE A 302 -12.10 3.37 0.17
N TRP A 303 -10.99 3.04 0.83
CA TRP A 303 -9.81 2.47 0.19
C TRP A 303 -9.57 1.03 0.66
N VAL A 304 -9.23 0.14 -0.25
CA VAL A 304 -8.89 -1.25 0.08
C VAL A 304 -7.74 -1.74 -0.78
N ASP A 305 -6.95 -2.70 -0.29
CA ASP A 305 -6.07 -3.46 -1.17
C ASP A 305 -6.89 -4.24 -2.22
N GLU A 306 -6.35 -4.39 -3.42
CA GLU A 306 -6.95 -5.12 -4.53
C GLU A 306 -7.22 -6.62 -4.30
N SER A 307 -6.79 -7.17 -3.16
CA SER A 307 -7.04 -8.55 -2.70
C SER A 307 -7.87 -8.61 -1.39
N SER A 308 -8.40 -7.47 -0.94
CA SER A 308 -9.19 -7.33 0.30
C SER A 308 -10.44 -8.22 0.32
N PHE A 309 -10.80 -8.67 1.52
CA PHE A 309 -12.01 -9.47 1.77
C PHE A 309 -13.31 -8.71 1.49
N PHE A 310 -13.29 -7.38 1.37
CA PHE A 310 -14.45 -6.61 0.95
C PHE A 310 -14.81 -6.80 -0.52
N LEU A 311 -13.89 -7.25 -1.37
CA LEU A 311 -14.04 -7.28 -2.83
C LEU A 311 -14.45 -8.66 -3.36
N PHE A 312 -15.49 -8.65 -4.20
CA PHE A 312 -16.03 -9.83 -4.87
C PHE A 312 -16.25 -9.55 -6.37
N PRO A 313 -16.16 -10.58 -7.23
CA PRO A 313 -16.40 -10.42 -8.66
C PRO A 313 -17.91 -10.36 -8.94
N VAL A 314 -18.28 -9.75 -10.07
CA VAL A 314 -19.68 -9.68 -10.51
C VAL A 314 -20.25 -11.09 -10.68
N GLY A 315 -21.40 -11.34 -10.05
CA GLY A 315 -22.07 -12.64 -9.98
C GLY A 315 -21.87 -13.39 -8.66
N PHE A 316 -20.91 -13.01 -7.81
CA PHE A 316 -20.56 -13.78 -6.60
C PHE A 316 -21.72 -13.89 -5.61
N ALA A 317 -22.40 -12.78 -5.32
CA ALA A 317 -23.53 -12.75 -4.41
C ALA A 317 -24.69 -13.61 -4.93
N MET A 318 -25.00 -13.53 -6.24
CA MET A 318 -26.05 -14.36 -6.86
C MET A 318 -25.69 -15.85 -6.88
N ILE A 319 -24.45 -16.22 -7.21
CA ILE A 319 -23.98 -17.61 -7.19
C ILE A 319 -24.17 -18.21 -5.80
N ASN A 320 -23.79 -17.47 -4.76
CA ASN A 320 -23.79 -17.94 -3.38
C ASN A 320 -25.10 -17.68 -2.63
N GLY A 321 -26.07 -16.99 -3.23
CA GLY A 321 -27.36 -16.65 -2.61
C GLY A 321 -27.19 -15.72 -1.42
N LEU A 322 -26.43 -14.64 -1.60
CA LEU A 322 -26.28 -13.54 -0.66
C LEU A 322 -27.25 -12.40 -1.02
N ARG A 323 -27.67 -11.63 -0.01
CA ARG A 323 -28.48 -10.44 -0.23
C ARG A 323 -27.66 -9.44 -1.05
N THR A 324 -28.26 -8.92 -2.12
CA THR A 324 -27.59 -7.99 -3.04
C THR A 324 -28.44 -6.73 -3.20
N LYS A 325 -27.86 -5.55 -2.95
CA LYS A 325 -28.53 -4.26 -3.18
C LYS A 325 -27.96 -3.57 -4.41
N ALA A 326 -28.75 -3.57 -5.48
CA ALA A 326 -28.38 -3.04 -6.79
C ALA A 326 -29.63 -2.70 -7.62
N THR A 327 -29.47 -1.96 -8.72
CA THR A 327 -30.52 -1.76 -9.73
C THR A 327 -31.01 -3.10 -10.32
N GLU A 328 -32.28 -3.17 -10.70
CA GLU A 328 -32.90 -4.36 -11.32
C GLU A 328 -32.12 -4.85 -12.56
N GLY A 329 -31.62 -3.92 -13.38
CA GLY A 329 -30.79 -4.25 -14.55
C GLY A 329 -29.46 -4.90 -14.19
N TYR A 330 -28.87 -4.57 -13.04
CA TYR A 330 -27.71 -5.28 -12.52
C TYR A 330 -28.09 -6.64 -11.93
N LEU A 331 -29.18 -6.74 -11.16
CA LEU A 331 -29.62 -8.00 -10.55
C LEU A 331 -29.90 -9.07 -11.62
N GLU A 332 -30.57 -8.70 -12.71
CA GLU A 332 -30.80 -9.58 -13.85
C GLU A 332 -29.50 -9.95 -14.60
N HIS A 333 -28.55 -9.01 -14.73
CA HIS A 333 -27.23 -9.30 -15.29
C HIS A 333 -26.44 -10.30 -14.42
N SER A 334 -26.36 -10.04 -13.11
CA SER A 334 -25.68 -10.89 -12.12
C SER A 334 -26.31 -12.29 -12.06
N ARG A 335 -27.63 -12.40 -12.18
CA ARG A 335 -28.35 -13.68 -12.32
C ARG A 335 -27.88 -14.48 -13.54
N ARG A 336 -27.83 -13.85 -14.72
CA ARG A 336 -27.36 -14.51 -15.96
C ARG A 336 -25.91 -14.97 -15.88
N ILE A 337 -25.04 -14.19 -15.23
CA ILE A 337 -23.66 -14.62 -14.91
C ILE A 337 -23.67 -15.86 -14.01
N ALA A 338 -24.46 -15.84 -12.93
CA ALA A 338 -24.56 -16.94 -11.98
C ALA A 338 -25.13 -18.25 -12.58
N GLU A 339 -26.01 -18.13 -13.58
CA GLU A 339 -26.58 -19.25 -14.34
C GLU A 339 -25.67 -19.75 -15.48
N GLY A 340 -24.59 -19.04 -15.80
CA GLY A 340 -23.74 -19.31 -16.97
C GLY A 340 -24.41 -18.99 -18.31
N SER A 341 -25.54 -18.28 -18.31
CA SER A 341 -26.31 -17.88 -19.49
C SER A 341 -25.92 -16.48 -20.02
N GLY A 342 -25.23 -15.69 -19.20
CA GLY A 342 -24.76 -14.33 -19.50
C GLY A 342 -23.29 -14.25 -19.92
N SER A 343 -22.89 -13.05 -20.36
CA SER A 343 -21.49 -12.69 -20.63
C SER A 343 -21.12 -11.44 -19.85
N TYR A 344 -19.91 -11.38 -19.31
CA TYR A 344 -19.43 -10.22 -18.57
C TYR A 344 -19.47 -8.96 -19.41
N HIS A 345 -19.95 -7.85 -18.83
CA HIS A 345 -19.81 -6.54 -19.43
C HIS A 345 -18.34 -6.11 -19.39
N LYS A 346 -17.89 -5.30 -20.35
CA LYS A 346 -16.52 -4.76 -20.43
C LYS A 346 -16.03 -4.03 -19.18
N ASP A 347 -16.95 -3.61 -18.31
CA ASP A 347 -16.65 -2.89 -17.07
C ASP A 347 -16.77 -3.79 -15.84
N ASP A 348 -17.16 -5.06 -15.95
CA ASP A 348 -17.26 -5.94 -14.79
C ASP A 348 -15.88 -6.43 -14.33
N VAL A 349 -15.71 -6.60 -13.01
CA VAL A 349 -14.65 -7.42 -12.42
C VAL A 349 -15.07 -8.88 -12.45
N THR A 350 -14.26 -9.74 -13.06
CA THR A 350 -14.52 -11.18 -13.21
C THR A 350 -13.83 -12.00 -12.10
N PHE A 351 -14.25 -13.26 -11.91
CA PHE A 351 -13.57 -14.20 -11.00
C PHE A 351 -12.08 -14.37 -11.35
N GLU A 352 -11.78 -14.55 -12.64
CA GLU A 352 -10.41 -14.66 -13.14
C GLU A 352 -9.59 -13.39 -12.84
N GLN A 353 -10.18 -12.20 -12.98
CA GLN A 353 -9.50 -10.94 -12.71
C GLN A 353 -9.25 -10.71 -11.22
N LEU A 354 -10.21 -11.02 -10.35
CA LEU A 354 -10.09 -10.73 -8.91
C LEU A 354 -9.30 -11.79 -8.14
N PHE A 355 -9.45 -13.06 -8.50
CA PHE A 355 -8.80 -14.18 -7.80
C PHE A 355 -7.58 -14.74 -8.54
N ALA A 356 -7.06 -14.01 -9.54
CA ALA A 356 -5.79 -14.29 -10.21
C ALA A 356 -4.66 -14.56 -9.19
N GLY A 357 -4.12 -15.78 -9.20
CA GLY A 357 -3.00 -16.17 -8.33
C GLY A 357 -3.39 -16.63 -6.92
N LYS A 358 -4.68 -16.71 -6.57
CA LYS A 358 -5.09 -17.46 -5.37
C LYS A 358 -4.79 -18.95 -5.55
N PRO A 359 -4.36 -19.68 -4.49
CA PRO A 359 -4.05 -21.10 -4.60
C PRO A 359 -5.32 -21.93 -4.85
N ASP A 360 -5.29 -22.80 -5.86
CA ASP A 360 -6.34 -23.79 -6.08
C ASP A 360 -6.38 -24.78 -4.92
N ILE A 361 -7.53 -24.85 -4.23
CA ILE A 361 -7.75 -25.81 -3.15
C ILE A 361 -8.36 -27.07 -3.75
N SER A 362 -7.63 -28.18 -3.67
CA SER A 362 -8.08 -29.50 -4.14
C SER A 362 -9.45 -29.88 -3.56
N ALA A 363 -10.30 -30.54 -4.35
CA ALA A 363 -11.62 -30.99 -3.90
C ALA A 363 -11.56 -31.87 -2.64
N GLU A 364 -10.51 -32.69 -2.49
CA GLU A 364 -10.27 -33.50 -1.29
C GLU A 364 -10.16 -32.66 -0.02
N LYS A 365 -9.38 -31.57 -0.06
CA LYS A 365 -9.29 -30.58 1.03
C LYS A 365 -10.62 -29.87 1.29
N LEU A 366 -11.34 -29.45 0.24
CA LEU A 366 -12.63 -28.78 0.40
C LEU A 366 -13.67 -29.68 1.09
N ASN A 367 -13.62 -31.00 0.88
CA ASN A 367 -14.50 -31.97 1.54
C ASN A 367 -14.25 -32.12 3.06
N LEU A 368 -13.15 -31.57 3.60
CA LEU A 368 -12.88 -31.55 5.04
C LEU A 368 -13.67 -30.45 5.78
N LEU A 369 -14.16 -29.46 5.04
CA LEU A 369 -14.94 -28.34 5.59
C LEU A 369 -16.38 -28.77 5.85
N LYS A 370 -16.91 -28.42 7.02
CA LYS A 370 -18.29 -28.71 7.43
C LYS A 370 -18.94 -27.47 8.07
N VAL A 371 -20.22 -27.28 7.81
CA VAL A 371 -21.04 -26.30 8.56
C VAL A 371 -21.03 -26.68 10.05
N GLY A 372 -20.92 -25.69 10.92
CA GLY A 372 -20.78 -25.86 12.37
C GLY A 372 -19.34 -26.00 12.87
N GLN A 373 -18.33 -26.11 11.99
CA GLN A 373 -16.92 -26.12 12.42
C GLN A 373 -16.50 -24.78 13.04
N LYS A 374 -15.74 -24.85 14.13
CA LYS A 374 -15.25 -23.70 14.90
C LYS A 374 -13.81 -23.34 14.55
N PHE A 375 -13.47 -22.06 14.70
CA PHE A 375 -12.13 -21.51 14.54
C PHE A 375 -11.99 -20.20 15.33
N GLU A 376 -10.79 -19.63 15.37
CA GLU A 376 -10.53 -18.30 15.94
C GLU A 376 -10.49 -17.26 14.82
N LEU A 377 -11.15 -16.12 15.02
CA LEU A 377 -11.25 -15.06 14.03
C LEU A 377 -10.66 -13.78 14.61
N LEU A 378 -9.69 -13.20 13.91
CA LEU A 378 -9.35 -11.78 14.08
C LEU A 378 -10.39 -11.01 13.28
N ASP A 379 -11.47 -10.57 13.93
CA ASP A 379 -12.66 -10.07 13.24
C ASP A 379 -12.40 -8.68 12.63
N PRO A 380 -12.39 -8.53 11.28
CA PRO A 380 -12.12 -7.25 10.65
C PRO A 380 -13.28 -6.25 10.73
N LEU A 381 -14.46 -6.69 11.17
CA LEU A 381 -15.65 -5.86 11.32
C LEU A 381 -15.95 -5.50 12.79
N SER A 382 -15.36 -6.20 13.75
CA SER A 382 -15.45 -5.86 15.17
C SER A 382 -14.67 -4.60 15.50
N ASP A 383 -15.20 -3.77 16.40
CA ASP A 383 -14.48 -2.62 16.95
C ASP A 383 -13.27 -3.04 17.81
N LEU A 384 -13.25 -4.27 18.32
CA LEU A 384 -12.20 -4.79 19.20
C LEU A 384 -10.96 -5.24 18.42
N ARG A 385 -10.01 -4.31 18.21
CA ARG A 385 -8.79 -4.56 17.40
C ARG A 385 -7.63 -5.25 18.09
N GLN A 386 -7.76 -5.59 19.38
CA GLN A 386 -6.69 -6.21 20.19
C GLN A 386 -7.02 -7.64 20.64
N SER A 387 -8.02 -8.27 20.02
CA SER A 387 -8.48 -9.60 20.42
C SER A 387 -9.06 -10.40 19.26
N PHE A 388 -9.15 -11.70 19.50
CA PHE A 388 -9.78 -12.68 18.63
C PHE A 388 -11.17 -13.03 19.16
N CYS A 389 -12.13 -13.33 18.29
CA CYS A 389 -13.40 -13.95 18.71
C CYS A 389 -13.45 -15.43 18.33
N VAL A 390 -14.39 -16.15 18.94
CA VAL A 390 -14.77 -17.51 18.54
C VAL A 390 -15.71 -17.39 17.34
N ALA A 391 -15.48 -18.16 16.28
CA ALA A 391 -16.29 -18.08 15.05
C ALA A 391 -16.68 -19.45 14.49
N THR A 392 -17.76 -19.47 13.68
CA THR A 392 -18.38 -20.68 13.11
C THR A 392 -18.54 -20.59 11.60
N ILE A 393 -18.31 -21.70 10.88
CA ILE A 393 -18.79 -21.85 9.49
C ILE A 393 -20.31 -21.99 9.50
N ARG A 394 -21.03 -20.95 9.08
CA ARG A 394 -22.50 -20.96 8.92
C ARG A 394 -22.95 -21.58 7.60
N LYS A 395 -22.16 -21.42 6.52
CA LYS A 395 -22.46 -21.99 5.20
C LYS A 395 -21.18 -22.21 4.39
N ILE A 396 -21.16 -23.28 3.59
CA ILE A 396 -20.12 -23.48 2.56
C ILE A 396 -20.67 -22.91 1.24
N CYS A 397 -19.90 -22.05 0.57
CA CYS A 397 -20.32 -21.39 -0.66
C CYS A 397 -20.26 -22.34 -1.87
N LYS A 398 -20.99 -21.99 -2.94
CA LYS A 398 -20.83 -22.69 -4.24
C LYS A 398 -19.53 -22.30 -4.93
N THR A 399 -19.06 -21.08 -4.71
CA THR A 399 -17.70 -20.67 -5.12
C THR A 399 -16.68 -21.46 -4.28
N PRO A 400 -15.75 -22.22 -4.89
CA PRO A 400 -14.74 -22.99 -4.17
C PRO A 400 -13.93 -22.14 -3.18
N GLY A 401 -13.65 -22.71 -2.01
CA GLY A 401 -12.86 -22.06 -0.96
C GLY A 401 -13.58 -20.94 -0.19
N PHE A 402 -14.76 -20.48 -0.61
CA PHE A 402 -15.53 -19.48 0.12
C PHE A 402 -16.47 -20.10 1.16
N LEU A 403 -16.64 -19.38 2.26
CA LEU A 403 -17.45 -19.73 3.41
C LEU A 403 -18.25 -18.49 3.82
N ILE A 404 -19.45 -18.71 4.37
CA ILE A 404 -20.10 -17.70 5.20
C ILE A 404 -19.78 -18.07 6.65
N ILE A 405 -19.19 -17.13 7.36
CA ILE A 405 -18.81 -17.26 8.76
C ILE A 405 -19.52 -16.21 9.59
N SER A 406 -19.63 -16.43 10.90
CA SER A 406 -19.97 -15.37 11.86
C SER A 406 -19.14 -15.55 13.13
N PRO A 407 -18.98 -14.48 13.93
CA PRO A 407 -18.70 -14.58 15.35
C PRO A 407 -19.76 -15.44 16.07
N ASP A 408 -19.41 -15.98 17.23
CA ASP A 408 -20.30 -16.74 18.11
C ASP A 408 -20.76 -15.93 19.34
N GLU A 409 -20.39 -14.65 19.43
CA GLU A 409 -20.76 -13.77 20.53
C GLU A 409 -22.26 -13.44 20.52
N THR A 410 -22.82 -13.26 19.33
CA THR A 410 -24.26 -13.24 19.12
C THR A 410 -24.72 -14.62 18.61
N GLU A 411 -25.85 -15.14 19.12
CA GLU A 411 -26.49 -16.33 18.52
C GLU A 411 -27.23 -15.99 17.21
N SER A 412 -27.09 -14.76 16.69
CA SER A 412 -27.67 -14.34 15.41
C SER A 412 -26.73 -14.65 14.25
N ASP A 413 -27.32 -14.85 13.07
CA ASP A 413 -26.58 -14.89 11.80
C ASP A 413 -26.47 -13.49 11.16
N ASP A 414 -26.98 -12.41 11.79
CA ASP A 414 -26.94 -11.04 11.24
C ASP A 414 -25.52 -10.48 11.07
N GLU A 415 -24.56 -10.98 11.83
CA GLU A 415 -23.13 -10.67 11.75
C GLU A 415 -22.38 -11.59 10.76
N SER A 416 -23.11 -12.37 9.96
CA SER A 416 -22.51 -13.31 9.00
C SER A 416 -21.96 -12.62 7.76
N PHE A 417 -20.71 -12.91 7.38
CA PHE A 417 -20.08 -12.39 6.16
C PHE A 417 -19.36 -13.48 5.33
N PRO A 418 -19.22 -13.27 4.01
CA PRO A 418 -18.41 -14.13 3.14
C PRO A 418 -16.90 -13.91 3.35
N ILE A 419 -16.16 -15.02 3.45
CA ILE A 419 -14.70 -15.02 3.49
C ILE A 419 -14.14 -16.20 2.70
N HIS A 420 -12.87 -16.14 2.28
CA HIS A 420 -12.15 -17.28 1.72
C HIS A 420 -11.40 -18.02 2.83
N ILE A 421 -11.34 -19.36 2.79
CA ILE A 421 -10.69 -20.19 3.83
C ILE A 421 -9.19 -19.89 4.02
N ASP A 422 -8.50 -19.47 2.95
CA ASP A 422 -7.10 -19.00 3.00
C ASP A 422 -6.98 -17.50 3.39
N ASN A 423 -8.02 -16.87 3.94
CA ASN A 423 -7.89 -15.49 4.38
C ASN A 423 -7.10 -15.40 5.70
N HIS A 424 -6.25 -14.38 5.81
CA HIS A 424 -5.37 -14.18 6.94
C HIS A 424 -6.09 -14.00 8.29
N PHE A 425 -7.34 -13.52 8.33
CA PHE A 425 -8.14 -13.40 9.57
C PHE A 425 -8.51 -14.74 10.22
N MET A 426 -8.59 -15.85 9.47
CA MET A 426 -9.02 -17.16 9.99
C MET A 426 -7.86 -17.94 10.64
N HIS A 427 -7.98 -18.28 11.92
CA HIS A 427 -6.93 -18.88 12.75
C HIS A 427 -7.36 -20.20 13.42
N PRO A 428 -6.42 -21.13 13.69
CA PRO A 428 -6.76 -22.42 14.28
C PRO A 428 -7.18 -22.28 15.74
N VAL A 429 -8.05 -23.18 16.19
CA VAL A 429 -8.48 -23.28 17.60
C VAL A 429 -7.28 -23.41 18.54
N GLY A 430 -7.22 -22.53 19.54
CA GLY A 430 -6.16 -22.44 20.55
C GLY A 430 -5.00 -21.51 20.19
N TYR A 431 -5.12 -20.71 19.13
CA TYR A 431 -4.06 -19.82 18.67
C TYR A 431 -3.81 -18.65 19.64
N ALA A 432 -4.87 -17.97 20.09
CA ALA A 432 -4.82 -16.85 21.01
C ALA A 432 -4.20 -17.27 22.36
N GLU A 433 -4.67 -18.37 22.97
CA GLU A 433 -4.10 -18.93 24.21
C GLU A 433 -2.62 -19.31 24.03
N LYS A 434 -2.25 -19.90 22.88
CA LYS A 434 -0.87 -20.30 22.58
C LYS A 434 0.10 -19.12 22.43
N PHE A 435 -0.37 -17.98 21.94
CA PHE A 435 0.47 -16.81 21.66
C PHE A 435 0.23 -15.61 22.59
N GLY A 436 -0.56 -15.80 23.66
CA GLY A 436 -0.78 -14.79 24.70
C GLY A 436 -1.77 -13.68 24.29
N ILE A 437 -2.52 -13.86 23.21
CA ILE A 437 -3.53 -12.90 22.75
C ILE A 437 -4.83 -13.12 23.52
N LYS A 438 -5.57 -12.04 23.78
CA LYS A 438 -6.93 -12.11 24.35
C LYS A 438 -7.89 -12.75 23.34
N LEU A 439 -8.56 -13.82 23.76
CA LEU A 439 -9.79 -14.29 23.14
C LEU A 439 -10.97 -13.57 23.82
N ASP A 440 -11.82 -12.93 23.03
CA ASP A 440 -13.00 -12.21 23.50
C ASP A 440 -14.06 -13.13 24.08
N ARG A 441 -14.97 -12.50 24.83
CA ARG A 441 -15.93 -13.20 25.65
C ARG A 441 -17.12 -13.59 24.80
N LEU A 442 -17.25 -14.89 24.54
CA LEU A 442 -18.57 -15.48 24.36
C LEU A 442 -19.48 -15.03 25.50
N ALA A 443 -20.62 -14.43 25.15
CA ALA A 443 -21.54 -13.83 26.10
C ALA A 443 -21.89 -14.81 27.25
N GLY A 444 -21.77 -14.33 28.50
CA GLY A 444 -21.98 -15.16 29.70
C GLY A 444 -20.76 -15.95 30.20
N THR A 445 -19.63 -15.95 29.49
CA THR A 445 -18.40 -16.62 29.97
C THR A 445 -17.56 -15.68 30.84
N GLU A 446 -17.16 -16.14 32.03
CA GLU A 446 -16.25 -15.38 32.90
C GLU A 446 -14.83 -15.23 32.28
N PRO A 447 -14.14 -14.10 32.53
CA PRO A 447 -12.78 -13.87 32.04
C PRO A 447 -11.83 -15.02 32.41
N GLY A 448 -11.08 -15.53 31.44
CA GLY A 448 -10.10 -16.61 31.66
C GLY A 448 -10.68 -18.00 31.96
N LYS A 449 -12.02 -18.16 32.02
CA LYS A 449 -12.66 -19.48 32.21
C LYS A 449 -12.99 -20.21 30.90
N PHE A 450 -12.94 -19.53 29.76
CA PHE A 450 -13.16 -20.18 28.47
C PHE A 450 -12.12 -21.29 28.20
N LYS A 451 -12.59 -22.45 27.77
CA LYS A 451 -11.75 -23.58 27.36
C LYS A 451 -12.34 -24.28 26.15
N TRP A 452 -11.56 -24.35 25.08
CA TRP A 452 -11.95 -24.94 23.80
C TRP A 452 -12.49 -26.36 23.89
N GLU A 453 -11.86 -27.25 24.67
CA GLU A 453 -12.34 -28.62 24.86
C GLU A 453 -13.75 -28.69 25.47
N GLY A 454 -14.04 -27.81 26.42
CA GLY A 454 -15.36 -27.69 27.03
C GLY A 454 -16.39 -27.13 26.05
N TYR A 455 -16.03 -26.04 25.36
CA TYR A 455 -16.91 -25.37 24.41
C TYR A 455 -17.27 -26.22 23.19
N LEU A 456 -16.28 -26.88 22.57
CA LEU A 456 -16.49 -27.81 21.46
C LEU A 456 -17.40 -28.97 21.87
N LYS A 457 -17.22 -29.50 23.09
CA LYS A 457 -18.07 -30.57 23.63
C LYS A 457 -19.50 -30.09 23.93
N GLU A 458 -19.67 -28.89 24.47
CA GLU A 458 -20.98 -28.28 24.74
C GLU A 458 -21.77 -28.07 23.44
N LYS A 459 -21.15 -27.40 22.46
CA LYS A 459 -21.77 -27.11 21.16
C LYS A 459 -21.76 -28.30 20.19
N GLN A 460 -21.24 -29.46 20.60
CA GLN A 460 -21.09 -30.68 19.79
C GLN A 460 -20.40 -30.43 18.43
N ALA A 461 -19.39 -29.57 18.44
CA ALA A 461 -18.74 -29.04 17.25
C ALA A 461 -17.32 -29.59 17.08
N GLU A 462 -16.88 -29.69 15.83
CA GLU A 462 -15.47 -29.94 15.47
C GLU A 462 -14.76 -28.60 15.21
N LYS A 463 -13.43 -28.57 15.29
CA LYS A 463 -12.66 -27.44 14.76
C LYS A 463 -12.46 -27.56 13.25
N ILE A 464 -12.21 -26.45 12.55
CA ILE A 464 -11.62 -26.50 11.20
C ILE A 464 -10.27 -27.24 11.31
N PRO A 465 -9.94 -28.18 10.41
CA PRO A 465 -8.63 -28.83 10.40
C PRO A 465 -7.50 -27.81 10.18
N ASP A 466 -6.45 -27.87 11.00
CA ASP A 466 -5.36 -26.88 10.99
C ASP A 466 -4.66 -26.78 9.62
N GLU A 467 -4.66 -27.86 8.82
CA GLU A 467 -4.11 -27.93 7.46
C GLU A 467 -4.93 -27.22 6.35
N MET A 468 -6.11 -26.72 6.71
CA MET A 468 -6.94 -25.85 5.86
C MET A 468 -6.65 -24.36 6.11
N LEU A 469 -5.98 -24.03 7.22
CA LEU A 469 -5.67 -22.67 7.64
C LEU A 469 -4.19 -22.36 7.38
N ARG A 470 -3.84 -21.07 7.39
CA ARG A 470 -2.47 -20.65 7.09
C ARG A 470 -1.47 -21.17 8.13
N PRO A 471 -0.31 -21.71 7.70
CA PRO A 471 0.74 -22.14 8.61
C PRO A 471 1.43 -20.93 9.27
N LEU A 472 2.21 -21.19 10.32
CA LEU A 472 3.09 -20.17 10.87
C LEU A 472 4.22 -19.83 9.88
N PRO A 473 4.55 -18.55 9.67
CA PRO A 473 5.67 -18.15 8.84
C PRO A 473 7.01 -18.61 9.44
N SER A 474 8.03 -18.65 8.59
CA SER A 474 9.38 -19.10 8.95
C SER A 474 9.92 -18.29 10.13
N LYS A 475 10.83 -18.89 10.93
CA LYS A 475 11.45 -18.19 12.05
C LYS A 475 12.18 -16.92 11.58
N GLU A 476 12.79 -16.98 10.40
CA GLU A 476 13.48 -15.86 9.75
C GLU A 476 12.53 -14.71 9.45
N ARG A 477 11.37 -14.97 8.82
CA ARG A 477 10.37 -13.92 8.54
C ARG A 477 9.80 -13.33 9.83
N ARG A 478 9.56 -14.14 10.87
CA ARG A 478 9.09 -13.63 12.17
C ARG A 478 10.09 -12.72 12.88
N HIS A 479 11.41 -12.92 12.73
CA HIS A 479 12.40 -11.98 13.24
C HIS A 479 12.40 -10.63 12.47
N MET A 480 11.95 -10.59 11.22
CA MET A 480 11.84 -9.32 10.48
C MET A 480 10.82 -8.38 11.11
N PHE A 481 9.81 -8.92 11.80
CA PHE A 481 8.77 -8.22 12.55
C PHE A 481 9.10 -8.06 14.05
N GLU A 482 10.37 -8.10 14.47
CA GLU A 482 10.75 -7.86 15.88
C GLU A 482 10.18 -6.55 16.48
N PHE A 483 10.18 -6.47 17.82
CA PHE A 483 9.81 -5.27 18.57
C PHE A 483 10.49 -3.99 18.03
N GLY A 484 9.73 -2.90 17.93
CA GLY A 484 10.21 -1.58 17.53
C GLY A 484 10.49 -1.43 16.02
N ARG A 485 10.13 -2.41 15.18
CA ARG A 485 10.27 -2.30 13.72
C ARG A 485 9.33 -1.22 13.18
N VAL A 486 9.90 -0.16 12.59
CA VAL A 486 9.16 0.98 12.04
C VAL A 486 8.61 0.68 10.64
N LEU A 487 7.35 1.04 10.41
CA LEU A 487 6.61 0.79 9.16
C LEU A 487 5.55 1.89 8.90
N GLU A 488 4.82 1.75 7.80
CA GLU A 488 3.55 2.44 7.54
C GLU A 488 2.40 1.44 7.73
N ALA A 489 1.30 1.85 8.36
CA ALA A 489 0.13 1.00 8.59
C ALA A 489 -1.18 1.73 8.29
N VAL A 490 -2.13 1.02 7.71
CA VAL A 490 -3.49 1.52 7.41
C VAL A 490 -4.41 1.18 8.58
N GLY A 491 -5.11 2.17 9.15
CA GLY A 491 -6.10 1.93 10.21
C GLY A 491 -7.30 1.14 9.69
N GLN A 492 -7.67 0.04 10.36
CA GLN A 492 -8.74 -0.86 9.90
C GLN A 492 -10.12 -0.17 9.93
N ASN A 493 -10.36 0.67 10.94
CA ASN A 493 -11.55 1.51 11.06
C ASN A 493 -11.55 2.73 10.11
N GLU A 494 -10.38 3.17 9.63
CA GLU A 494 -10.23 4.39 8.83
C GLU A 494 -9.33 4.14 7.61
N THR A 495 -9.79 3.27 6.71
CA THR A 495 -8.99 2.70 5.60
C THR A 495 -8.35 3.71 4.62
N TYR A 496 -8.75 4.98 4.68
CA TYR A 496 -8.16 6.08 3.92
C TYR A 496 -6.94 6.71 4.62
N TRP A 497 -6.74 6.47 5.91
CA TRP A 497 -5.56 6.91 6.64
C TRP A 497 -4.47 5.85 6.62
N ILE A 498 -3.26 6.32 6.35
CA ILE A 498 -2.03 5.58 6.56
C ILE A 498 -1.19 6.39 7.56
N SER A 499 -0.61 5.71 8.54
CA SER A 499 0.15 6.31 9.64
C SER A 499 1.55 5.70 9.74
N PRO A 500 2.55 6.48 10.16
CA PRO A 500 3.77 5.96 10.77
C PRO A 500 3.43 5.07 11.96
N ALA A 501 4.06 3.90 12.04
CA ALA A 501 3.73 2.88 13.03
C ALA A 501 4.97 2.06 13.45
N SER A 502 4.83 1.29 14.51
CA SER A 502 5.84 0.36 15.03
C SER A 502 5.22 -0.98 15.41
N VAL A 503 5.97 -2.08 15.24
CA VAL A 503 5.58 -3.37 15.82
C VAL A 503 5.82 -3.38 17.32
N GLU A 504 4.77 -3.55 18.12
CA GLU A 504 4.83 -3.60 19.59
C GLU A 504 4.90 -5.05 20.09
N GLU A 505 4.10 -5.98 19.54
CA GLU A 505 4.15 -7.39 19.93
C GLU A 505 4.08 -8.36 18.73
N VAL A 506 4.64 -9.56 18.92
CA VAL A 506 4.73 -10.61 17.89
C VAL A 506 4.14 -11.92 18.39
N HIS A 507 2.92 -12.21 17.96
CA HIS A 507 2.11 -13.35 18.38
C HIS A 507 2.00 -14.38 17.24
N GLY A 508 3.05 -15.16 17.02
CA GLY A 508 3.04 -16.18 15.96
C GLY A 508 3.13 -15.56 14.55
N ARG A 509 2.01 -15.50 13.83
CA ARG A 509 1.88 -14.76 12.55
C ARG A 509 1.11 -13.44 12.68
N THR A 510 0.60 -13.14 13.87
CA THR A 510 -0.10 -11.89 14.18
C THR A 510 0.89 -10.93 14.83
N VAL A 511 0.77 -9.64 14.55
CA VAL A 511 1.58 -8.56 15.12
C VAL A 511 0.65 -7.48 15.67
N LEU A 512 0.97 -6.96 16.85
CA LEU A 512 0.35 -5.76 17.39
C LEU A 512 1.11 -4.56 16.86
N ILE A 513 0.39 -3.63 16.24
CA ILE A 513 0.95 -2.43 15.62
C ILE A 513 0.46 -1.20 16.38
N GLU A 514 1.40 -0.43 16.92
CA GLU A 514 1.14 0.86 17.55
C GLU A 514 1.32 1.98 16.49
N PHE A 515 0.36 2.91 16.42
CA PHE A 515 0.48 4.09 15.55
C PHE A 515 1.23 5.21 16.29
N GLN A 516 2.26 5.79 15.65
CA GLN A 516 3.16 6.71 16.34
C GLN A 516 2.42 7.96 16.88
N GLY A 517 2.48 8.12 18.20
CA GLY A 517 1.88 9.23 18.93
C GLY A 517 0.45 9.00 19.41
N TRP A 518 -0.18 7.88 19.06
CA TRP A 518 -1.48 7.46 19.60
C TRP A 518 -1.27 6.66 20.88
N ASP A 519 -2.26 6.68 21.78
CA ASP A 519 -2.23 5.83 22.97
C ASP A 519 -2.31 4.35 22.59
N SER A 520 -1.61 3.49 23.33
CA SER A 520 -1.52 2.05 23.05
C SER A 520 -2.88 1.31 22.99
N GLU A 521 -3.96 1.89 23.52
CA GLU A 521 -5.33 1.36 23.37
C GLU A 521 -5.86 1.39 21.92
N PHE A 522 -5.29 2.25 21.08
CA PHE A 522 -5.58 2.34 19.64
C PHE A 522 -4.68 1.43 18.78
N SER A 523 -3.80 0.62 19.39
CA SER A 523 -2.99 -0.36 18.65
C SER A 523 -3.90 -1.44 18.05
N GLU A 524 -3.61 -1.86 16.82
CA GLU A 524 -4.41 -2.85 16.09
C GLU A 524 -3.60 -4.13 15.82
N LEU A 525 -4.24 -5.30 15.93
CA LEU A 525 -3.67 -6.57 15.51
C LEU A 525 -3.79 -6.75 14.00
N TYR A 526 -2.71 -7.19 13.36
CA TYR A 526 -2.68 -7.55 11.94
C TYR A 526 -2.02 -8.92 11.78
N ASP A 527 -2.35 -9.62 10.70
CA ASP A 527 -1.50 -10.71 10.22
C ASP A 527 -0.27 -10.13 9.50
N MET A 528 0.88 -10.80 9.59
CA MET A 528 2.11 -10.44 8.85
C MET A 528 1.92 -10.41 7.32
N ASP A 529 0.93 -11.14 6.79
CA ASP A 529 0.52 -11.15 5.37
C ASP A 529 -0.46 -10.03 5.01
N SER A 530 -0.88 -9.20 5.96
CA SER A 530 -1.84 -8.13 5.70
C SER A 530 -1.25 -7.08 4.75
N HIS A 531 -1.96 -6.82 3.65
CA HIS A 531 -1.59 -5.78 2.69
C HIS A 531 -1.86 -4.34 3.19
N ASP A 532 -2.41 -4.20 4.39
CA ASP A 532 -2.55 -2.95 5.12
C ASP A 532 -1.30 -2.61 5.96
N LEU A 533 -0.30 -3.51 6.02
CA LEU A 533 1.06 -3.24 6.48
C LEU A 533 1.96 -2.88 5.29
N LEU A 534 2.68 -1.76 5.39
CA LEU A 534 3.39 -1.13 4.28
C LEU A 534 4.82 -0.73 4.71
N PRO A 535 5.83 -0.82 3.83
CA PRO A 535 7.18 -0.38 4.16
C PRO A 535 7.25 1.15 4.16
N ALA A 536 8.08 1.73 5.04
CA ALA A 536 8.31 3.17 5.07
C ALA A 536 8.74 3.72 3.70
N GLY A 537 8.05 4.76 3.21
CA GLY A 537 8.20 5.35 1.88
C GLY A 537 7.12 4.92 0.88
N TRP A 538 6.26 3.96 1.21
CA TRP A 538 5.19 3.50 0.30
C TRP A 538 4.26 4.66 -0.09
N CYS A 539 3.81 5.44 0.89
CA CYS A 539 3.00 6.64 0.65
C CYS A 539 3.69 7.68 -0.23
N GLU A 540 4.98 7.96 0.00
CA GLU A 540 5.76 8.92 -0.82
C GLU A 540 5.78 8.49 -2.29
N PHE A 541 6.01 7.20 -2.56
CA PHE A 541 6.14 6.71 -3.93
C PHE A 541 4.81 6.64 -4.70
N PHE A 542 3.77 6.13 -4.06
CA PHE A 542 2.45 5.98 -4.67
C PHE A 542 1.61 7.27 -4.63
N ASN A 543 2.15 8.36 -4.05
CA ASN A 543 1.48 9.64 -3.82
C ASN A 543 0.17 9.45 -3.03
N PHE A 544 0.30 8.79 -1.88
CA PHE A 544 -0.76 8.61 -0.90
C PHE A 544 -0.45 9.47 0.33
N LYS A 545 -1.47 10.01 1.02
CA LYS A 545 -1.25 10.87 2.19
C LYS A 545 -0.85 10.02 3.40
N LEU A 546 0.34 10.28 3.93
CA LEU A 546 0.81 9.74 5.20
C LEU A 546 0.51 10.76 6.30
N ARG A 547 -0.19 10.33 7.37
CA ARG A 547 -0.41 11.18 8.54
C ARG A 547 0.91 11.54 9.22
N HIS A 548 0.98 12.71 9.84
CA HIS A 548 2.05 13.00 10.79
C HIS A 548 1.89 12.11 12.03
N PRO A 549 2.99 11.69 12.68
CA PRO A 549 2.93 11.19 14.05
C PRO A 549 2.22 12.23 14.94
N VAL A 550 1.37 11.78 15.85
CA VAL A 550 0.75 12.69 16.82
C VAL A 550 1.84 13.13 17.80
N LEU A 551 2.03 14.44 17.95
CA LEU A 551 2.95 14.93 18.97
C LEU A 551 2.34 14.65 20.35
N PRO A 552 3.08 14.07 21.31
CA PRO A 552 2.57 13.88 22.65
C PRO A 552 2.20 15.25 23.23
N VAL A 553 1.01 15.34 23.85
CA VAL A 553 0.30 16.57 24.25
C VAL A 553 1.09 17.52 25.18
N ASN A 554 2.30 17.15 25.60
CA ASN A 554 3.19 17.92 26.45
C ASN A 554 4.35 18.65 25.72
N ASP A 555 4.38 18.71 24.37
CA ASP A 555 5.29 19.65 23.69
C ASP A 555 4.72 21.09 23.76
N PRO A 556 5.37 22.04 24.45
CA PRO A 556 4.91 23.42 24.52
C PRO A 556 4.95 24.19 23.18
N ASN A 557 5.46 23.57 22.10
CA ASN A 557 5.44 24.12 20.74
C ASN A 557 4.34 23.52 19.85
N ALA A 558 3.52 22.57 20.34
CA ALA A 558 2.41 22.01 19.61
C ALA A 558 1.23 23.01 19.56
N GLU A 559 1.32 24.03 18.70
CA GLU A 559 0.18 24.90 18.38
C GLU A 559 -0.92 24.11 17.68
N ASN A 560 -1.94 23.71 18.46
CA ASN A 560 -3.33 23.48 18.06
C ASN A 560 -3.54 23.04 16.59
N GLY A 561 -3.11 21.82 16.25
CA GLY A 561 -3.68 21.13 15.10
C GLY A 561 -5.14 20.81 15.42
N GLU A 562 -6.09 21.40 14.70
CA GLU A 562 -7.51 21.09 14.85
C GLU A 562 -7.75 19.59 14.58
N TYR A 563 -8.22 18.89 15.61
CA TYR A 563 -8.90 17.61 15.47
C TYR A 563 -10.39 17.92 15.25
N ASP A 564 -10.88 17.69 14.04
CA ASP A 564 -12.27 17.90 13.60
C ASP A 564 -12.68 16.70 12.70
#